data_AF-A0A9X3MTR5-F1
#
_entry.id   AF-A0A9X3MTR5-F1
#
_cell.length_a   1.000
_cell.length_b   1.000
_cell.length_c   1.000
_cell.angle_alpha   90.00
_cell.angle_beta   90.00
_cell.angle_gamma   90.00
#
_symmetry.space_group_name_H-M   'P 1'
#
loop_
_entity.id
_entity.type
_entity.pdbx_description
1 polymer ?
#
loop_
_entity_poly.entity_id
_entity_poly.type
_entity_poly.pdbx_seq_one_letter_code
_entity_poly.pdbx_strand_id
1 'polypeptide(L)'
;MLVITLAVGHAGASTAHAVAERSCGRIRDDGARVGIVVKRGKVPCSTARKILRTYFRSHAPCSGSSCLRKHAGWTCQTAPASELPRLASCVSPGKRIAAYSTAD
;
A
#
# COMPACT_ATOMS: atom_id res chain seq x y z
N MET A 1 -6.40 -61.44 -5.35
CA MET A 1 -7.08 -60.15 -5.62
C MET A 1 -6.19 -59.04 -5.11
N LEU A 2 -5.96 -58.02 -5.93
CA LEU A 2 -4.82 -57.10 -5.88
C LEU A 2 -5.32 -55.64 -5.74
N VAL A 3 -4.58 -54.83 -4.96
CA VAL A 3 -4.50 -53.34 -4.88
C VAL A 3 -5.78 -52.59 -4.42
N ILE A 4 -5.79 -51.43 -3.72
CA ILE A 4 -4.87 -50.29 -3.67
C ILE A 4 -4.97 -49.57 -2.32
N THR A 5 -3.85 -49.43 -1.60
CA THR A 5 -3.72 -48.51 -0.47
C THR A 5 -3.50 -47.09 -1.00
N LEU A 6 -4.51 -46.24 -0.90
CA LEU A 6 -4.42 -44.82 -1.29
C LEU A 6 -3.49 -44.08 -0.31
N ALA A 7 -2.30 -43.74 -0.78
CA ALA A 7 -1.39 -42.83 -0.10
C ALA A 7 -1.99 -41.41 -0.13
N VAL A 8 -2.32 -40.87 1.04
CA VAL A 8 -2.75 -39.47 1.22
C VAL A 8 -1.51 -38.58 1.02
N GLY A 9 -1.35 -38.08 -0.20
CA GLY A 9 -0.39 -37.02 -0.50
C GLY A 9 -0.76 -35.76 0.26
N HIS A 10 0.03 -35.40 1.26
CA HIS A 10 -0.09 -34.13 1.97
C HIS A 10 0.34 -33.02 1.02
N ALA A 11 -0.63 -32.35 0.38
CA ALA A 11 -0.39 -31.13 -0.36
C ALA A 11 0.16 -30.09 0.63
N GLY A 12 1.46 -29.81 0.51
CA GLY A 12 2.14 -28.77 1.30
C GLY A 12 1.44 -27.43 1.06
N ALA A 13 0.71 -26.96 2.07
CA ALA A 13 0.17 -25.63 2.09
C ALA A 13 1.33 -24.64 2.03
N SER A 14 1.56 -24.06 0.87
CA SER A 14 2.46 -22.92 0.72
C SER A 14 1.80 -21.76 1.47
N THR A 15 2.15 -21.59 2.74
CA THR A 15 1.83 -20.37 3.49
C THR A 15 2.60 -19.25 2.83
N ALA A 16 1.99 -18.61 1.85
CA ALA A 16 2.40 -17.29 1.41
C ALA A 16 2.34 -16.41 2.66
N HIS A 17 3.50 -16.15 3.27
CA HIS A 17 3.61 -15.23 4.39
C HIS A 17 3.10 -13.87 3.89
N ALA A 18 1.84 -13.57 4.19
CA ALA A 18 1.29 -12.25 4.01
C ALA A 18 2.19 -11.33 4.83
N VAL A 19 3.01 -10.52 4.15
CA VAL A 19 3.82 -9.53 4.82
C VAL A 19 2.84 -8.62 5.53
N ALA A 20 2.77 -8.75 6.87
CA ALA A 20 1.83 -8.00 7.67
C ALA A 20 1.99 -6.52 7.36
N GLU A 21 0.88 -5.89 6.98
CA GLU A 21 0.86 -4.47 6.67
C GLU A 21 1.21 -3.70 7.93
N ARG A 22 2.11 -2.73 7.81
CA ARG A 22 2.64 -2.01 8.97
C ARG A 22 2.10 -0.60 9.01
N SER A 23 1.29 -0.30 10.02
CA SER A 23 0.83 1.06 10.29
C SER A 23 1.99 1.95 10.69
N CYS A 24 2.02 3.16 10.14
CA CYS A 24 3.00 4.21 10.41
C CYS A 24 2.37 5.43 11.10
N GLY A 25 1.16 5.26 11.64
CA GLY A 25 0.40 6.31 12.29
C GLY A 25 -0.31 7.20 11.29
N ARG A 26 -0.51 8.47 11.66
CA ARG A 26 -1.35 9.43 10.93
C ARG A 26 -0.59 10.69 10.56
N ILE A 27 -0.99 11.34 9.47
CA ILE A 27 -0.61 12.71 9.12
C ILE A 27 -1.89 13.58 9.04
N ARG A 28 -1.73 14.90 9.16
CA ARG A 28 -2.79 15.85 8.80
C ARG A 28 -2.62 16.27 7.34
N ASP A 29 -3.71 16.26 6.61
CA ASP A 29 -3.83 16.73 5.24
C ASP A 29 -5.18 17.43 5.06
N ASP A 30 -5.16 18.67 4.55
CA ASP A 30 -6.34 19.54 4.39
C ASP A 30 -7.35 19.52 5.58
N GLY A 31 -6.83 19.57 6.81
CA GLY A 31 -7.63 19.50 8.03
C GLY A 31 -8.05 18.07 8.46
N ALA A 32 -8.03 17.10 7.56
CA ALA A 32 -8.36 15.70 7.83
C ALA A 32 -7.17 14.88 8.35
N ARG A 33 -7.46 13.78 9.05
CA ARG A 33 -6.47 12.78 9.47
C ARG A 33 -6.37 11.67 8.42
N VAL A 34 -5.15 11.39 7.98
CA VAL A 34 -4.85 10.36 6.99
C VAL A 34 -3.95 9.30 7.61
N GLY A 35 -4.41 8.06 7.63
CA GLY A 35 -3.65 6.88 8.07
C GLY A 35 -2.61 6.48 7.04
N ILE A 36 -1.39 6.18 7.48
CA ILE A 36 -0.27 5.81 6.61
C ILE A 36 0.13 4.37 6.88
N VAL A 37 0.16 3.54 5.83
CA VAL A 37 0.46 2.11 5.93
C VAL A 37 1.55 1.73 4.95
N VAL A 38 2.53 0.95 5.41
CA VAL A 38 3.48 0.26 4.54
C VAL A 38 2.88 -1.09 4.17
N LYS A 39 2.53 -1.25 2.89
CA LYS A 39 1.91 -2.45 2.34
C LYS A 39 2.92 -3.52 1.94
N ARG A 40 4.11 -3.10 1.51
CA ARG A 40 5.17 -4.02 1.06
C ARG A 40 6.55 -3.41 1.25
N GLY A 41 7.51 -4.27 1.62
CA GLY A 41 8.93 -3.94 1.71
C GLY A 41 9.30 -3.22 3.01
N LYS A 42 10.61 -3.07 3.25
CA LYS A 42 11.14 -2.33 4.39
C LYS A 42 11.22 -0.83 4.04
N VAL A 43 10.32 -0.05 4.62
CA VAL A 43 10.25 1.41 4.47
C VAL A 43 10.14 2.02 5.87
N PRO A 44 11.06 2.92 6.28
CA PRO A 44 10.92 3.64 7.54
C PRO A 44 9.62 4.46 7.57
N CYS A 45 8.96 4.55 8.72
CA CYS A 45 7.72 5.34 8.82
C CYS A 45 7.93 6.83 8.59
N SER A 46 9.11 7.37 8.95
CA SER A 46 9.50 8.74 8.60
C SER A 46 9.46 8.96 7.08
N THR A 47 10.06 8.04 6.32
CA THR A 47 10.08 8.07 4.86
C THR A 47 8.68 7.93 4.27
N ALA A 48 7.89 6.95 4.71
CA ALA A 48 6.52 6.74 4.22
C ALA A 48 5.64 7.99 4.44
N ARG A 49 5.70 8.58 5.65
CA ARG A 49 4.98 9.81 5.98
C ARG A 49 5.46 11.01 5.16
N LYS A 50 6.78 11.15 4.96
CA LYS A 50 7.36 12.24 4.16
C LYS A 50 6.87 12.18 2.71
N ILE A 51 6.95 11.02 2.07
CA ILE A 51 6.55 10.84 0.67
C ILE A 51 5.06 11.16 0.48
N LEU A 52 4.19 10.56 1.30
CA LEU A 52 2.75 10.78 1.18
C LEU A 52 2.37 12.22 1.52
N ARG A 53 3.00 12.84 2.52
CA ARG A 53 2.80 14.28 2.80
C ARG A 53 3.24 15.16 1.63
N THR A 54 4.39 14.88 1.02
CA THR A 54 4.86 15.61 -0.17
C THR A 54 3.90 15.42 -1.33
N TYR A 55 3.38 14.21 -1.54
CA TYR A 55 2.42 13.93 -2.60
C TYR A 55 1.13 14.74 -2.45
N PHE A 56 0.50 14.71 -1.26
CA PHE A 56 -0.74 15.44 -1.00
C PHE A 56 -0.57 16.96 -1.10
N ARG A 57 0.58 17.50 -0.67
CA ARG A 57 0.88 18.94 -0.78
C ARG A 57 1.40 19.38 -2.14
N SER A 58 1.65 18.45 -3.05
CA SER A 58 2.18 18.79 -4.37
C SER A 58 1.07 19.39 -5.22
N HIS A 59 1.34 20.57 -5.79
CA HIS A 59 0.51 21.18 -6.84
C HIS A 59 1.05 20.90 -8.25
N ALA A 60 2.08 20.05 -8.36
CA ALA A 60 2.64 19.70 -9.66
C ALA A 60 1.55 19.13 -10.59
N PRO A 61 1.59 19.44 -11.90
CA PRO A 61 0.67 18.83 -12.85
C PRO A 61 0.77 17.31 -12.73
N CYS A 62 -0.38 16.64 -12.71
CA CYS A 62 -0.44 15.20 -12.67
C CYS A 62 -1.00 14.64 -13.97
N SER A 63 -0.62 13.40 -14.28
CA SER A 63 -1.01 12.75 -15.53
C SER A 63 -2.17 11.79 -15.29
N GLY A 64 -3.14 11.81 -16.22
CA GLY A 64 -4.26 10.87 -16.28
C GLY A 64 -5.31 11.08 -15.17
N SER A 65 -6.35 10.24 -15.22
CA SER A 65 -7.49 10.28 -14.29
C SER A 65 -7.13 9.93 -12.83
N SER A 66 -5.99 9.27 -12.59
CA SER A 66 -5.53 8.87 -11.25
C SER A 66 -4.49 9.82 -10.65
N CYS A 67 -4.26 10.98 -11.25
CA CYS A 67 -3.31 12.00 -10.80
C CYS A 67 -1.93 11.43 -10.43
N LEU A 68 -1.28 10.78 -11.40
CA LEU A 68 0.00 10.11 -11.21
C LEU A 68 1.13 11.14 -11.15
N ARG A 69 1.99 11.04 -10.12
CA ARG A 69 3.15 11.92 -9.89
C ARG A 69 4.37 11.16 -9.41
N LYS A 70 5.57 11.69 -9.69
CA LYS A 70 6.84 11.13 -9.19
C LYS A 70 7.44 12.01 -8.09
N HIS A 71 7.79 11.42 -6.96
CA HIS A 71 8.42 12.11 -5.83
C HIS A 71 9.55 11.27 -5.24
N ALA A 72 10.79 11.77 -5.25
CA ALA A 72 11.94 11.14 -4.60
C ALA A 72 12.13 9.64 -4.95
N GLY A 73 11.93 9.25 -6.22
CA GLY A 73 12.04 7.85 -6.67
C GLY A 73 10.79 6.99 -6.39
N TRP A 74 9.68 7.61 -6.02
CA TRP A 74 8.38 6.98 -5.85
C TRP A 74 7.40 7.47 -6.91
N THR A 75 6.61 6.57 -7.45
CA THR A 75 5.45 6.89 -8.27
C THR A 75 4.21 6.81 -7.40
N CYS A 76 3.53 7.93 -7.23
CA CYS A 76 2.33 8.07 -6.42
C CYS A 76 1.12 8.32 -7.30
N GLN A 77 -0.04 7.84 -6.88
CA GLN A 77 -1.32 8.05 -7.55
C GLN A 77 -2.45 8.16 -6.52
N THR A 78 -3.47 8.93 -6.88
CA THR A 78 -4.73 9.02 -6.15
C THR A 78 -5.52 7.75 -6.44
N ALA A 79 -6.15 7.21 -5.41
CA ALA A 79 -7.05 6.07 -5.56
C ALA A 79 -8.39 6.56 -6.14
N PRO A 80 -9.01 5.81 -7.06
CA PRO A 80 -10.37 6.11 -7.51
C PRO A 80 -11.37 5.99 -6.35
N ALA A 81 -12.51 6.67 -6.46
CA ALA A 81 -13.55 6.68 -5.43
C ALA A 81 -14.08 5.28 -5.05
N SER A 82 -14.02 4.30 -5.97
CA SER A 82 -14.39 2.91 -5.73
C SER A 82 -13.45 2.16 -4.76
N GLU A 83 -12.28 2.71 -4.46
CA GLU A 83 -11.29 2.11 -3.57
C GLU A 83 -11.24 2.75 -2.18
N LEU A 84 -12.19 3.66 -1.87
CA LEU A 84 -12.32 4.18 -0.52
C LEU A 84 -12.41 3.02 0.50
N PRO A 85 -11.74 3.12 1.66
CA PRO A 85 -11.13 4.32 2.24
C PRO A 85 -9.69 4.62 1.78
N ARG A 86 -9.14 3.92 0.76
CA ARG A 86 -7.82 4.26 0.22
C ARG A 86 -7.89 5.60 -0.49
N LEU A 87 -6.99 6.53 -0.14
CA LEU A 87 -6.91 7.86 -0.74
C LEU A 87 -5.81 7.94 -1.80
N ALA A 88 -4.66 7.34 -1.51
CA ALA A 88 -3.52 7.35 -2.41
C ALA A 88 -2.62 6.14 -2.18
N SER A 89 -1.81 5.82 -3.18
CA SER A 89 -0.74 4.82 -3.04
C SER A 89 0.52 5.30 -3.73
N CYS A 90 1.67 4.94 -3.15
CA CYS A 90 2.96 5.19 -3.76
C CYS A 90 3.76 3.88 -3.87
N VAL A 91 4.40 3.69 -5.01
CA VAL A 91 5.22 2.53 -5.32
C VAL A 91 6.64 2.95 -5.67
N SER A 92 7.58 2.12 -5.27
CA SER A 92 9.00 2.18 -5.64
C SER A 92 9.47 0.72 -5.80
N PRO A 93 10.59 0.42 -6.47
CA PRO A 93 11.01 -0.97 -6.69
C PRO A 93 10.97 -1.81 -5.40
N GLY A 94 10.13 -2.85 -5.39
CA GLY A 94 9.93 -3.75 -4.25
C GLY A 94 9.19 -3.17 -3.03
N LYS A 95 8.71 -1.92 -3.08
CA LYS A 95 8.13 -1.20 -1.94
C LYS A 95 6.77 -0.59 -2.31
N ARG A 96 5.83 -0.65 -1.37
CA ARG A 96 4.50 -0.04 -1.53
C ARG A 96 4.05 0.58 -0.21
N ILE A 97 3.60 1.83 -0.29
CA ILE A 97 2.96 2.55 0.81
C ILE A 97 1.60 3.06 0.36
N ALA A 98 0.67 3.23 1.28
CA ALA A 98 -0.67 3.69 1.01
C ALA A 98 -1.15 4.64 2.10
N ALA A 99 -2.05 5.53 1.71
CA ALA A 99 -2.76 6.45 2.57
C ALA A 99 -4.25 6.09 2.59
N TYR A 100 -4.84 6.16 3.77
CA TYR A 100 -6.24 5.82 4.03
C TYR A 100 -6.92 6.97 4.74
N SER A 101 -8.17 7.27 4.39
CA SER A 101 -9.01 8.08 5.26
C SER A 101 -9.20 7.32 6.56
N THR A 102 -9.08 8.02 7.68
CA THR A 102 -9.57 7.48 8.94
C THR A 102 -11.04 7.83 8.96
N ALA A 103 -11.93 6.84 8.94
CA ALA A 103 -13.31 7.09 9.33
C ALA A 103 -13.26 7.70 10.75
N ASP A 104 -13.87 8.86 10.91
CA ASP A 104 -14.14 9.45 12.22
C ASP A 104 -15.15 8.57 12.99
#